data_AF-A0A2E8GMA6-F1
#
_entry.id   AF-A0A2E8GMA6-F1
#
_cell.length_a   1.000
_cell.length_b   1.000
_cell.length_c   1.000
_cell.angle_alpha   90.00
_cell.angle_beta   90.00
_cell.angle_gamma   90.00
#
_symmetry.space_group_name_H-M   'P 1'
#
loop_
_entity.id
_entity.type
_entity.pdbx_description
1 polymer ?
#
loop_
_entity_poly.entity_id
_entity_poly.type
_entity_poly.pdbx_seq_one_letter_code
_entity_poly.pdbx_strand_id
1 'polypeptide(L)'
;MPRQFKYPEFSDPQVRPRYTGIPTFLRAPYQEDPEGLDIALVGVPFDGGVTNRTGARPGPRKIRNQSSLIRLMNQATAENTTFPGRG
;
A
#
# COMPACT_ATOMS: atom_id res chain seq x y z
N MET A 1 17.19 -5.06 -10.52
CA MET A 1 16.72 -6.21 -11.30
C MET A 1 15.31 -6.57 -10.82
N PRO A 2 14.32 -6.74 -11.72
CA PRO A 2 12.98 -7.16 -11.31
C PRO A 2 13.08 -8.52 -10.64
N ARG A 3 12.38 -8.69 -9.52
CA ARG A 3 12.39 -9.95 -8.77
C ARG A 3 11.65 -11.01 -9.58
N GLN A 4 12.37 -12.05 -10.05
CA GLN A 4 11.77 -13.20 -10.72
C GLN A 4 11.05 -14.08 -9.68
N PHE A 5 9.77 -14.37 -9.90
CA PHE A 5 8.99 -15.29 -9.06
C PHE A 5 8.83 -16.65 -9.77
N LYS A 6 8.80 -17.74 -8.98
CA LYS A 6 8.49 -19.09 -9.48
C LYS A 6 7.06 -19.19 -10.02
N TYR A 7 6.15 -18.41 -9.44
CA TYR A 7 4.75 -18.31 -9.79
C TYR A 7 4.51 -16.97 -10.48
N PRO A 8 4.19 -16.93 -11.79
CA PRO A 8 4.05 -15.68 -12.54
C PRO A 8 3.00 -14.73 -11.98
N GLU A 9 1.92 -15.25 -11.40
CA GLU A 9 0.87 -14.47 -10.75
C GLU A 9 1.43 -13.62 -9.62
N PHE A 10 2.46 -14.08 -8.90
CA PHE A 10 3.13 -13.30 -7.86
C PHE A 10 3.93 -12.11 -8.42
N SER A 11 3.96 -11.87 -9.72
CA SER A 11 4.39 -10.56 -10.23
C SER A 11 3.55 -9.42 -9.65
N ASP A 12 2.23 -9.60 -9.53
CA ASP A 12 1.33 -8.66 -8.87
C ASP A 12 1.48 -8.77 -7.34
N PRO A 13 1.87 -7.68 -6.63
CA PRO A 13 1.94 -7.67 -5.18
C PRO A 13 0.63 -8.08 -4.51
N GLN A 14 -0.53 -7.78 -5.09
CA GLN A 14 -1.85 -8.00 -4.50
C GLN A 14 -2.16 -9.48 -4.26
N VAL A 15 -1.73 -10.37 -5.15
CA VAL A 15 -2.02 -11.81 -5.09
C VAL A 15 -1.01 -12.61 -4.26
N ARG A 16 0.12 -12.01 -3.87
CA ARG A 16 1.09 -12.68 -2.98
C ARG A 16 0.50 -12.87 -1.58
N PRO A 17 0.94 -13.87 -0.80
CA PRO A 17 0.57 -13.96 0.61
C PRO A 17 0.86 -12.66 1.37
N ARG A 18 -0.07 -12.22 2.22
CA ARG A 18 -0.08 -10.87 2.82
C ARG A 18 1.10 -10.58 3.75
N TYR A 19 1.73 -11.63 4.28
CA TYR A 19 2.93 -11.55 5.12
C TYR A 19 4.24 -11.43 4.31
N THR A 20 4.16 -11.32 2.98
CA THR A 20 5.33 -11.23 2.09
C THR A 20 5.39 -9.90 1.33
N GLY A 21 6.61 -9.52 0.94
CA GLY A 21 6.89 -8.30 0.17
C GLY A 21 7.14 -7.08 1.04
N ILE A 22 7.37 -5.94 0.39
CA ILE A 22 7.58 -4.66 1.06
C ILE A 22 6.22 -4.12 1.52
N PRO A 23 6.05 -3.69 2.78
CA PRO A 23 4.78 -3.18 3.29
C PRO A 23 4.56 -1.73 2.83
N THR A 24 4.18 -1.54 1.56
CA THR A 24 3.64 -0.28 1.04
C THR A 24 2.17 -0.13 1.44
N PHE A 25 1.62 1.08 1.31
CA PHE A 25 0.20 1.32 1.62
C PHE A 25 -0.67 0.58 0.61
N LEU A 26 -1.63 -0.22 1.08
CA LEU A 26 -2.50 -1.08 0.27
C LEU A 26 -1.74 -2.01 -0.69
N ARG A 27 -0.45 -2.28 -0.42
CA ARG A 27 0.43 -3.03 -1.33
C ARG A 27 0.56 -2.41 -2.73
N ALA A 28 0.30 -1.11 -2.84
CA ALA A 28 0.50 -0.35 -4.08
C ALA A 28 1.98 -0.39 -4.51
N PRO A 29 2.28 -0.24 -5.81
CA PRO A 29 3.65 -0.13 -6.30
C PRO A 29 4.43 0.98 -5.58
N TYR A 30 5.71 0.72 -5.31
CA TYR A 30 6.62 1.71 -4.78
C TYR A 30 7.29 2.46 -5.93
N GLN A 31 7.24 3.78 -5.90
CA GLN A 31 7.94 4.65 -6.84
C GLN A 31 8.51 5.83 -6.03
N GLU A 32 9.77 6.15 -6.26
CA GLU A 32 10.45 7.27 -5.58
C GLU A 32 10.11 8.62 -6.22
N ASP A 33 10.00 8.64 -7.55
CA ASP A 33 9.68 9.83 -8.33
C ASP A 33 8.16 9.98 -8.53
N PRO A 34 7.56 11.15 -8.24
CA PRO A 34 6.13 11.37 -8.47
C PRO A 34 5.71 11.46 -9.94
N GLU A 35 6.64 11.54 -10.91
CA GLU A 35 6.30 11.66 -12.32
C GLU A 35 5.36 10.54 -12.81
N GLY A 36 4.28 10.91 -13.51
CA GLY A 36 3.30 9.97 -14.07
C GLY A 36 2.30 9.36 -13.09
N LEU A 37 2.33 9.74 -11.81
CA LEU A 37 1.33 9.31 -10.82
C LEU A 37 0.08 10.21 -10.85
N ASP A 38 -1.12 9.61 -10.94
CA ASP A 38 -2.37 10.35 -10.71
C ASP A 38 -2.56 10.66 -9.22
N ILE A 39 -2.18 9.70 -8.36
CA ILE A 39 -2.37 9.75 -6.92
C ILE A 39 -1.13 9.15 -6.24
N ALA A 40 -0.54 9.91 -5.33
CA ALA A 40 0.58 9.48 -4.49
C ALA A 40 0.15 9.31 -3.03
N LEU A 41 0.57 8.21 -2.39
CA LEU A 41 0.25 7.87 -1.01
C LEU A 41 1.47 8.09 -0.11
N VAL A 42 1.52 9.27 0.51
CA VAL A 42 2.65 9.69 1.35
C VAL A 42 2.23 9.69 2.83
N GLY A 43 3.12 9.18 3.68
CA GLY A 43 2.91 9.18 5.13
C GLY A 43 3.97 10.02 5.81
N VAL A 44 3.56 11.00 6.62
CA VAL A 44 4.44 11.94 7.32
C VAL A 44 4.64 11.46 8.77
N PRO A 45 5.81 10.91 9.14
CA PRO A 45 6.06 10.38 10.47
C PRO A 45 6.46 11.47 11.47
N PHE A 46 5.53 12.40 11.77
CA PHE A 46 5.79 13.55 12.62
C PHE A 46 4.80 13.65 13.77
N ASP A 47 5.30 14.00 14.96
CA ASP A 47 4.48 14.28 16.15
C ASP A 47 5.14 15.30 17.10
N GLY A 48 6.02 16.17 16.58
CA GLY A 48 6.73 17.18 17.37
C GLY A 48 5.85 18.28 17.92
N GLY A 49 4.63 18.46 17.39
CA GLY A 49 3.65 19.44 17.88
C GLY A 49 2.69 18.92 18.96
N VAL A 50 2.86 17.67 19.44
CA VAL A 50 1.95 17.07 20.42
C VAL A 50 2.33 17.45 21.85
N THR A 51 1.37 17.95 22.63
CA THR A 51 1.60 18.48 24.00
C THR A 51 1.34 17.49 25.14
N ASN A 52 0.68 16.36 24.86
CA ASN A 52 0.31 15.37 25.88
C ASN A 52 0.79 13.96 25.51
N ARG A 53 0.07 13.26 24.62
CA ARG A 53 0.35 11.86 24.29
C ARG A 53 1.06 11.73 22.94
N THR A 54 2.39 11.74 22.97
CA THR A 54 3.23 11.47 21.78
C THR A 54 3.14 10.01 21.32
N GLY A 55 3.68 9.71 20.13
CA GLY A 55 3.71 8.35 19.59
C GLY A 55 3.00 8.17 18.25
N ALA A 56 2.62 9.26 17.57
CA ALA A 56 2.00 9.19 16.24
C ALA A 56 3.03 9.00 15.12
N ARG A 57 4.32 9.33 15.35
CA ARG A 57 5.40 9.16 14.36
C ARG A 57 5.56 7.75 13.77
N PRO A 58 5.33 6.63 14.48
CA PRO A 58 5.35 5.29 13.88
C PRO A 58 4.06 4.94 13.13
N GLY A 59 3.03 5.79 13.23
CA GLY A 59 1.69 5.60 12.64
C GLY A 59 1.74 5.24 11.16
N PRO A 60 2.40 6.02 10.30
CA PRO A 60 2.49 5.70 8.88
C PRO A 60 3.05 4.31 8.57
N ARG A 61 4.00 3.80 9.36
CA ARG A 61 4.53 2.44 9.18
C ARG A 61 3.51 1.38 9.62
N LYS A 62 2.87 1.59 10.78
CA LYS A 62 1.83 0.67 11.28
C LYS A 62 0.62 0.61 10.34
N ILE A 63 0.18 1.75 9.82
CA ILE A 63 -0.92 1.84 8.85
C ILE A 63 -0.58 1.04 7.60
N ARG A 64 0.62 1.18 7.03
CA ARG A 64 1.06 0.37 5.88
C ARG A 64 1.01 -1.13 6.17
N ASN A 65 1.55 -1.56 7.30
CA ASN A 65 1.52 -2.97 7.71
C ASN A 65 0.07 -3.50 7.82
N GLN A 66 -0.84 -2.75 8.46
CA GLN A 66 -2.24 -3.16 8.63
C GLN A 66 -3.03 -3.12 7.31
N SER A 67 -2.72 -2.17 6.43
CA SER A 67 -3.36 -2.04 5.11
C SER A 67 -3.16 -3.27 4.23
N SER A 68 -2.15 -4.09 4.52
CA SER A 68 -1.91 -5.36 3.82
C SER A 68 -3.08 -6.35 3.92
N LEU A 69 -4.06 -6.14 4.81
CA LEU A 69 -5.26 -6.97 4.99
C LEU A 69 -6.45 -6.52 4.12
N ILE A 70 -6.40 -5.32 3.56
CA ILE A 70 -7.49 -4.75 2.74
C ILE A 70 -7.57 -5.50 1.38
N ARG A 71 -8.78 -5.58 0.81
CA ARG A 71 -9.06 -6.21 -0.49
C ARG A 71 -9.43 -5.13 -1.52
N LEU A 72 -9.15 -5.39 -2.80
CA LEU A 72 -9.55 -4.50 -3.91
C LEU A 72 -11.05 -4.54 -4.19
N MET A 73 -11.71 -5.67 -3.92
CA MET A 73 -13.12 -5.81 -4.19
C MET A 73 -13.90 -5.65 -2.89
N ASN A 74 -14.94 -4.82 -2.95
CA ASN A 74 -15.91 -4.78 -1.88
C ASN A 74 -16.57 -6.15 -1.78
N GLN A 75 -16.62 -6.73 -0.57
CA GLN A 75 -17.24 -8.04 -0.38
C GLN A 75 -18.75 -8.00 -0.61
N ALA A 76 -19.41 -6.87 -0.33
CA ALA A 76 -20.87 -6.76 -0.42
C ALA A 76 -21.37 -6.62 -1.85
N THR A 77 -20.69 -5.82 -2.67
CA THR A 77 -21.12 -5.53 -4.06
C THR A 77 -20.28 -6.23 -5.13
N ALA A 78 -19.14 -6.83 -4.78
CA ALA A 78 -18.15 -7.34 -5.74
C ALA A 78 -17.64 -6.27 -6.74
N GLU A 79 -17.84 -4.99 -6.44
CA GLU A 79 -17.30 -3.89 -7.22
C GLU A 79 -15.80 -3.80 -6.99
N ASN A 80 -15.05 -3.69 -8.09
CA ASN A 80 -13.61 -3.47 -8.03
C ASN A 80 -13.34 -1.99 -7.73
N THR A 81 -12.50 -1.73 -6.73
CA THR A 81 -12.11 -0.36 -6.35
C THR A 81 -11.02 0.24 -7.23
N THR A 82 -10.48 -0.53 -8.19
CA THR A 82 -9.59 0.01 -9.21
C THR A 82 -10.35 1.04 -10.05
N PHE A 83 -9.75 2.22 -10.24
CA PHE A 83 -10.33 3.29 -11.06
C PHE A 83 -10.71 2.75 -12.46
N PRO A 84 -11.93 3.00 -12.94
CA PRO A 84 -12.35 2.56 -14.26
C PRO A 84 -11.52 3.31 -15.32
N GLY A 85 -10.74 2.59 -16.14
CA GLY A 85 -10.19 3.17 -17.38
C GLY A 85 -8.70 2.96 -17.69
N ARG A 86 -7.94 2.09 -17.03
CA ARG A 86 -6.60 1.70 -17.51
C ARG A 86 -6.55 0.24 -17.92
N GLY A 87 -6.78 0.00 -19.22
CA GLY A 87 -6.25 -1.14 -19.96
C GLY A 87 -4.98 -0.75 -20.70
#